data_AF-A0A6N7MFD4-F1
#
_entry.id   AF-A0A6N7MFD4-F1
#
_cell.length_a   1.000
_cell.length_b   1.000
_cell.length_c   1.000
_cell.angle_alpha   90.00
_cell.angle_beta   90.00
_cell.angle_gamma   90.00
#
_symmetry.space_group_name_H-M   'P 1'
#
loop_
_entity.id
_entity.type
_entity.pdbx_description
1 polymer ?
#
loop_
_entity_poly.entity_id
_entity_poly.type
_entity_poly.pdbx_seq_one_letter_code
_entity_poly.pdbx_strand_id
1 'polypeptide(L)'
;MQSTETIGHFFSILGLPILIIGWYMFLRLCWEMVGRQISRIFSLGYFIILFLWFLIYGALLFLINKFEISNPETLTAIFLYPYLIFQILVMITGVSHLLLNAGKVGNTHQRNYIIVFGLINLVIYLTFVILYYETQYLPTLLPAVILVFFGANLPPALYLFIYLKKHYIPPPVAKDLNEAMKQFAEKYEISKREEEVIQKICEGKSNKEISEALFISLQTVKDHIYRIFIKTGVKNRIQLTNLIRTF
;
A
#
# COMPACT_ATOMS: atom_id res chain seq x y z
N MET A 1 -12.81 -29.99 23.34
CA MET A 1 -12.65 -30.15 21.88
C MET A 1 -13.49 -29.16 21.10
N GLN A 2 -14.78 -28.98 21.41
CA GLN A 2 -15.64 -28.00 20.71
C GLN A 2 -15.19 -26.53 20.85
N SER A 3 -14.65 -26.14 22.02
CA SER A 3 -14.14 -24.76 22.24
C SER A 3 -12.85 -24.45 21.47
N THR A 4 -11.96 -25.43 21.28
CA THR A 4 -10.69 -25.27 20.57
C THR A 4 -10.88 -25.14 19.05
N GLU A 5 -11.87 -25.84 18.49
CA GLU A 5 -12.24 -25.71 17.07
C GLU A 5 -12.87 -24.34 16.76
N THR A 6 -13.78 -23.86 17.60
CA THR A 6 -14.42 -22.54 17.43
C THR A 6 -13.40 -21.40 17.48
N ILE A 7 -12.39 -21.48 18.35
CA ILE A 7 -11.30 -20.51 18.44
C ILE A 7 -10.45 -20.53 17.16
N GLY A 8 -10.15 -21.71 16.61
CA GLY A 8 -9.40 -21.86 15.37
C GLY A 8 -10.06 -21.19 14.16
N HIS A 9 -11.38 -21.37 13.99
CA HIS A 9 -12.14 -20.69 12.94
C HIS A 9 -12.15 -19.16 13.11
N PHE A 10 -12.27 -18.67 14.35
CA PHE A 10 -12.24 -17.24 14.63
C PHE A 10 -10.90 -16.58 14.26
N PHE A 11 -9.78 -17.26 14.55
CA PHE A 11 -8.44 -16.78 14.19
C PHE A 11 -8.21 -16.70 12.68
N SER A 12 -8.78 -17.62 11.89
CA SER A 12 -8.67 -17.56 10.43
C SER A 12 -9.38 -16.34 9.81
N ILE A 13 -10.38 -15.77 10.48
CA ILE A 13 -11.14 -14.61 10.00
C ILE A 13 -10.44 -13.28 10.31
N LEU A 14 -9.72 -13.20 11.44
CA LEU A 14 -9.01 -11.99 11.87
C LEU A 14 -7.95 -11.50 10.87
N GLY A 15 -7.35 -12.40 10.08
CA GLY A 15 -6.34 -12.05 9.07
C GLY A 15 -6.91 -11.46 7.78
N LEU A 16 -8.20 -11.66 7.49
CA LEU A 16 -8.79 -11.29 6.20
C LEU A 16 -8.81 -9.78 5.92
N PRO A 17 -9.16 -8.89 6.88
CA PRO A 17 -9.13 -7.46 6.61
C PRO A 17 -7.74 -6.97 6.21
N ILE A 18 -6.69 -7.53 6.85
CA ILE A 18 -5.30 -7.20 6.53
C ILE A 18 -4.94 -7.69 5.13
N LEU A 19 -5.31 -8.92 4.78
CA LEU A 19 -5.09 -9.47 3.44
C LEU A 19 -5.80 -8.66 2.35
N ILE A 20 -7.04 -8.22 2.59
CA ILE A 20 -7.82 -7.39 1.67
C ILE A 20 -7.14 -6.05 1.41
N ILE A 21 -6.64 -5.40 2.46
CA ILE A 21 -5.87 -4.17 2.33
C ILE A 21 -4.57 -4.44 1.57
N GLY A 22 -3.91 -5.56 1.85
CA GLY A 22 -2.72 -6.01 1.13
C GLY A 22 -2.97 -6.17 -0.37
N TRP A 23 -4.05 -6.85 -0.75
CA TRP A 23 -4.46 -7.02 -2.15
C TRP A 23 -4.81 -5.70 -2.83
N TYR A 24 -5.49 -4.79 -2.13
CA TYR A 24 -5.74 -3.44 -2.63
C TYR A 24 -4.45 -2.64 -2.81
N MET A 25 -3.51 -2.73 -1.87
CA MET A 25 -2.19 -2.10 -1.97
C MET A 25 -1.38 -2.67 -3.14
N PHE A 26 -1.47 -3.97 -3.41
CA PHE A 26 -0.86 -4.58 -4.58
C PHE A 26 -1.45 -4.03 -5.89
N LEU A 27 -2.77 -3.94 -6.01
CA LEU A 27 -3.41 -3.30 -7.17
C LEU A 27 -2.98 -1.84 -7.32
N ARG A 28 -2.98 -1.10 -6.21
CA ARG A 28 -2.55 0.30 -6.20
C ARG A 28 -1.11 0.46 -6.69
N LEU A 29 -0.21 -0.39 -6.20
CA LEU A 29 1.17 -0.45 -6.65
C LEU A 29 1.25 -0.71 -8.17
N CYS A 30 0.47 -1.67 -8.68
CA CYS A 30 0.45 -1.97 -10.12
C CYS A 30 0.07 -0.75 -10.97
N TRP A 31 -0.94 0.04 -10.54
CA TRP A 31 -1.31 1.28 -11.23
C TRP A 31 -0.21 2.34 -11.15
N GLU A 32 0.35 2.55 -9.96
CA GLU A 32 1.36 3.59 -9.73
C GLU A 32 2.66 3.30 -10.50
N MET A 33 3.02 2.02 -10.67
CA MET A 33 4.21 1.60 -11.42
C MET A 33 4.17 2.00 -12.90
N VAL A 34 2.99 2.07 -13.52
CA VAL A 34 2.79 2.54 -14.90
C VAL A 34 2.43 4.03 -14.99
N GLY A 35 2.60 4.78 -13.90
CA GLY A 35 2.34 6.22 -13.85
C GLY A 35 0.86 6.59 -13.81
N ARG A 36 -0.01 5.67 -13.38
CA ARG A 36 -1.46 5.91 -13.24
C ARG A 36 -1.85 5.85 -11.75
N GLN A 37 -3.01 6.40 -11.43
CA GLN A 37 -3.59 6.28 -10.10
C GLN A 37 -4.89 5.48 -10.19
N ILE A 38 -5.17 4.67 -9.17
CA ILE A 38 -6.50 4.05 -9.03
C ILE A 38 -7.53 5.16 -8.81
N SER A 39 -8.63 5.11 -9.54
CA SER A 39 -9.71 6.08 -9.38
C SER A 39 -10.42 5.89 -8.03
N ARG A 40 -10.87 6.99 -7.41
CA ARG A 40 -11.61 6.93 -6.14
C ARG A 40 -12.86 6.05 -6.24
N ILE A 41 -13.52 6.05 -7.41
CA ILE A 41 -14.71 5.24 -7.68
C ILE A 41 -14.35 3.75 -7.67
N PHE A 42 -13.22 3.35 -8.27
CA PHE A 42 -12.75 1.97 -8.22
C PHE A 42 -12.42 1.55 -6.79
N SER A 43 -11.70 2.38 -6.04
CA SER A 43 -11.38 2.11 -4.63
C SER A 43 -12.65 1.91 -3.79
N LEU A 44 -13.63 2.81 -3.93
CA LEU A 44 -14.91 2.72 -3.22
C LEU A 44 -15.65 1.43 -3.60
N GLY A 45 -15.73 1.13 -4.90
CA GLY A 45 -16.36 -0.09 -5.41
C GLY A 45 -15.71 -1.36 -4.87
N TYR A 46 -14.38 -1.43 -4.86
CA TYR A 46 -13.63 -2.56 -4.31
C TYR A 46 -14.01 -2.85 -2.84
N PHE A 47 -14.00 -1.81 -1.99
CA PHE A 47 -14.32 -1.99 -0.57
C PHE A 47 -15.81 -2.25 -0.33
N ILE A 48 -16.72 -1.64 -1.11
CA ILE A 48 -18.16 -1.90 -1.02
C ILE A 48 -18.48 -3.34 -1.42
N ILE A 49 -17.94 -3.83 -2.55
CA ILE A 49 -18.17 -5.20 -3.01
C ILE A 49 -17.71 -6.20 -1.95
N LEU A 50 -16.51 -6.00 -1.39
CA LEU A 50 -16.00 -6.86 -0.33
C LEU A 50 -16.85 -6.76 0.94
N PHE A 51 -17.25 -5.56 1.35
CA PHE A 51 -18.13 -5.38 2.50
C PHE A 51 -19.46 -6.13 2.33
N LEU A 52 -20.11 -5.99 1.18
CA LEU A 52 -21.33 -6.73 0.85
C LEU A 52 -21.09 -8.24 0.84
N TRP A 53 -19.96 -8.68 0.29
CA TRP A 53 -19.56 -10.08 0.30
C TRP A 53 -19.44 -10.64 1.73
N PHE A 54 -18.81 -9.90 2.65
CA PHE A 54 -18.73 -10.28 4.06
C PHE A 54 -20.09 -10.30 4.76
N LEU A 55 -20.99 -9.37 4.43
CA LEU A 55 -22.35 -9.38 4.96
C LEU A 55 -23.13 -10.61 4.50
N ILE A 56 -23.08 -10.92 3.20
CA ILE A 56 -23.72 -12.11 2.62
C ILE A 56 -23.14 -13.36 3.28
N TYR A 57 -21.82 -13.43 3.43
CA TYR A 57 -21.15 -14.53 4.10
C TYR A 57 -21.60 -14.69 5.56
N GLY A 58 -21.64 -13.60 6.33
CA GLY A 58 -22.13 -13.62 7.71
C GLY A 58 -23.58 -14.10 7.82
N ALA A 59 -24.45 -13.67 6.90
CA ALA A 59 -25.83 -14.14 6.83
C ALA A 59 -25.92 -15.63 6.48
N LEU A 60 -25.11 -16.11 5.53
CA LEU A 60 -25.03 -17.52 5.16
C LEU A 60 -24.59 -18.39 6.34
N LEU A 61 -23.55 -17.98 7.08
CA LEU A 61 -23.11 -18.69 8.29
C LEU A 61 -24.21 -18.76 9.35
N PHE A 62 -24.94 -17.66 9.56
CA PHE A 62 -26.06 -17.62 10.50
C PHE A 62 -27.17 -18.62 10.09
N LEU A 63 -27.50 -18.69 8.81
CA LEU A 63 -28.49 -19.65 8.28
C LEU A 63 -28.01 -21.09 8.43
N ILE A 64 -26.76 -21.39 8.06
CA ILE A 64 -26.17 -22.73 8.17
C ILE A 64 -26.21 -23.22 9.62
N ASN A 65 -25.81 -22.36 10.56
CA ASN A 65 -25.87 -22.67 11.99
C ASN A 65 -27.31 -22.87 12.48
N LYS A 66 -28.26 -22.05 12.00
CA LYS A 66 -29.69 -22.15 12.37
C LYS A 66 -30.33 -23.45 11.90
N PHE A 67 -29.92 -23.98 10.75
CA PHE A 67 -30.45 -25.22 10.16
C PHE A 67 -29.63 -26.47 10.51
N GLU A 68 -28.69 -26.38 11.46
CA GLU A 68 -27.81 -27.48 11.86
C GLU A 68 -27.09 -28.16 10.68
N ILE A 69 -26.83 -27.44 9.59
CA ILE A 69 -26.13 -27.95 8.41
C ILE A 69 -24.63 -28.00 8.75
N SER A 70 -24.24 -29.04 9.47
CA SER A 70 -22.99 -29.09 10.26
C SER A 70 -21.90 -29.94 9.60
N ASN A 71 -21.72 -29.85 8.28
CA ASN A 71 -20.56 -30.48 7.65
C ASN A 71 -19.38 -29.47 7.62
N PRO A 72 -18.30 -29.69 8.40
CA PRO A 72 -17.14 -28.78 8.45
C PRO A 72 -16.47 -28.58 7.09
N GLU A 73 -16.52 -29.59 6.22
CA GLU A 73 -15.95 -29.51 4.87
C GLU A 73 -16.73 -28.53 4.00
N THR A 74 -18.06 -28.56 4.08
CA THR A 74 -18.95 -27.65 3.35
C THR A 74 -18.74 -26.21 3.80
N LEU A 75 -18.62 -25.97 5.10
CA LEU A 75 -18.34 -24.64 5.66
C LEU A 75 -17.00 -24.09 5.19
N THR A 76 -15.96 -24.94 5.16
CA THR A 76 -14.63 -24.57 4.70
C THR A 76 -14.63 -24.24 3.20
N ALA A 77 -15.32 -25.03 2.38
CA ALA A 77 -15.45 -24.82 0.94
C ALA A 77 -16.16 -23.50 0.58
N ILE A 78 -17.23 -23.16 1.31
CA ILE A 78 -18.00 -21.91 1.11
C ILE A 78 -17.12 -20.68 1.29
N PHE A 79 -16.13 -20.74 2.17
CA PHE A 79 -15.22 -19.64 2.44
C PHE A 79 -14.02 -19.61 1.49
N LEU A 80 -13.40 -20.77 1.31
CA LEU A 80 -12.14 -20.93 0.61
C LEU A 80 -12.24 -20.61 -0.88
N TYR A 81 -13.22 -21.20 -1.58
CA TYR A 81 -13.28 -21.06 -3.04
C TYR A 81 -13.52 -19.62 -3.48
N PRO A 82 -14.44 -18.85 -2.86
CA PRO A 82 -14.58 -17.44 -3.21
C PRO A 82 -13.34 -16.60 -2.87
N TYR A 83 -12.64 -16.90 -1.78
CA TYR A 83 -11.38 -16.25 -1.46
C TYR A 83 -10.32 -16.51 -2.54
N LEU A 84 -10.18 -17.76 -2.99
CA LEU A 84 -9.26 -18.13 -4.07
C LEU A 84 -9.63 -17.43 -5.37
N ILE A 85 -10.92 -17.44 -5.76
CA ILE A 85 -11.41 -16.73 -6.95
C ILE A 85 -11.10 -15.24 -6.86
N PHE A 86 -11.37 -14.61 -5.71
CA PHE A 86 -11.05 -13.21 -5.48
C PHE A 86 -9.55 -12.94 -5.64
N GLN A 87 -8.70 -13.80 -5.08
CA GLN A 87 -7.24 -13.69 -5.23
C GLN A 87 -6.81 -13.83 -6.70
N ILE A 88 -7.39 -14.76 -7.46
CA ILE A 88 -7.15 -14.92 -8.91
C ILE A 88 -7.50 -13.61 -9.61
N LEU A 89 -8.69 -13.04 -9.34
CA LEU A 89 -9.16 -11.81 -9.97
C LEU A 89 -8.25 -10.62 -9.67
N VAL A 90 -7.77 -10.48 -8.43
CA VAL A 90 -6.79 -9.45 -8.05
C VAL A 90 -5.50 -9.59 -8.85
N MET A 91 -4.96 -10.81 -8.94
CA MET A 91 -3.70 -11.05 -9.64
C MET A 91 -3.83 -10.85 -11.15
N ILE A 92 -4.91 -11.35 -11.77
CA ILE A 92 -5.22 -11.10 -13.18
C ILE A 92 -5.34 -9.60 -13.43
N THR A 93 -6.08 -8.88 -12.60
CA THR A 93 -6.31 -7.43 -12.75
C THR A 93 -4.99 -6.65 -12.66
N GLY A 94 -4.18 -6.92 -11.63
CA GLY A 94 -2.90 -6.24 -11.43
C GLY A 94 -1.88 -6.53 -12.54
N VAL A 95 -1.63 -7.81 -12.82
CA VAL A 95 -0.63 -8.23 -13.83
C VAL A 95 -1.07 -7.79 -15.23
N SER A 96 -2.34 -7.95 -15.60
CA SER A 96 -2.84 -7.49 -16.90
C SER A 96 -2.71 -5.97 -17.04
N HIS A 97 -2.99 -5.21 -15.98
CA HIS A 97 -2.81 -3.77 -15.99
C HIS A 97 -1.34 -3.38 -16.26
N LEU A 98 -0.39 -4.06 -15.61
CA LEU A 98 1.03 -3.85 -15.84
C LEU A 98 1.42 -4.16 -17.27
N LEU A 99 1.12 -5.37 -17.77
CA LEU A 99 1.56 -5.82 -19.09
C LEU A 99 0.95 -4.98 -20.22
N LEU A 100 -0.32 -4.62 -20.13
CA LEU A 100 -1.01 -3.81 -21.16
C LEU A 100 -0.55 -2.35 -21.20
N ASN A 101 -0.04 -1.81 -20.09
CA ASN A 101 0.37 -0.41 -20.01
C ASN A 101 1.89 -0.22 -19.93
N ALA A 102 2.68 -1.27 -19.74
CA ALA A 102 4.14 -1.20 -19.73
C ALA A 102 4.70 -0.59 -21.03
N GLY A 103 4.11 -0.90 -22.18
CA GLY A 103 4.51 -0.32 -23.47
C GLY A 103 4.36 1.20 -23.57
N LYS A 104 3.52 1.82 -22.72
CA LYS A 104 3.30 3.28 -22.68
C LYS A 104 4.35 4.01 -21.83
N VAL A 105 5.21 3.27 -21.13
CA VAL A 105 6.29 3.82 -20.31
C VAL A 105 7.46 4.17 -21.21
N GLY A 106 7.78 5.47 -21.32
CA GLY A 106 8.80 5.97 -22.26
C GLY A 106 10.23 5.49 -21.97
N ASN A 107 10.54 5.14 -20.72
CA ASN A 107 11.86 4.62 -20.36
C ASN A 107 11.92 3.09 -20.51
N THR A 108 12.77 2.60 -21.42
CA THR A 108 12.97 1.17 -21.70
C THR A 108 13.39 0.37 -20.46
N HIS A 109 14.25 0.92 -19.59
CA HIS A 109 14.67 0.25 -18.36
C HIS A 109 13.51 0.11 -17.38
N GLN A 110 12.71 1.17 -17.22
CA GLN A 110 11.52 1.14 -16.37
C GLN A 110 10.47 0.16 -16.91
N ARG A 111 10.25 0.14 -18.22
CA ARG A 111 9.36 -0.82 -18.87
C ARG A 111 9.76 -2.26 -18.58
N ASN A 112 11.03 -2.61 -18.81
CA ASN A 112 11.52 -3.96 -18.56
C ASN A 112 11.40 -4.33 -17.08
N TYR A 113 11.68 -3.39 -16.18
CA TYR A 113 11.50 -3.57 -14.74
C TYR A 113 10.05 -3.93 -14.39
N ILE A 114 9.07 -3.18 -14.92
CA ILE A 114 7.64 -3.42 -14.70
C ILE A 114 7.21 -4.80 -15.19
N ILE A 115 7.64 -5.20 -16.39
CA ILE A 115 7.31 -6.51 -16.96
C ILE A 115 7.87 -7.63 -16.08
N VAL A 116 9.15 -7.55 -15.72
CA VAL A 116 9.80 -8.57 -14.86
C VAL A 116 9.12 -8.64 -13.49
N PHE A 117 8.78 -7.51 -12.88
CA PHE A 117 8.04 -7.47 -11.61
C PHE A 117 6.68 -8.19 -11.73
N GLY A 118 5.93 -7.91 -12.80
CA GLY A 118 4.64 -8.58 -13.05
C GLY A 118 4.78 -10.09 -13.26
N LEU A 119 5.79 -10.52 -14.04
CA LEU A 119 6.06 -11.94 -14.30
C LEU A 119 6.49 -12.70 -13.04
N ILE A 120 7.35 -12.11 -12.20
CA ILE A 120 7.76 -12.71 -10.92
C ILE A 120 6.53 -12.95 -10.04
N ASN A 121 5.67 -11.94 -9.90
CA ASN A 121 4.44 -12.06 -9.11
C ASN A 121 3.47 -13.11 -9.69
N LEU A 122 3.35 -13.19 -11.02
CA LEU A 122 2.53 -14.20 -11.69
C LEU A 122 3.05 -15.62 -11.41
N VAL A 123 4.36 -15.85 -11.52
CA VAL A 123 4.98 -17.16 -11.27
C VAL A 123 4.81 -17.58 -9.80
N ILE A 124 5.06 -16.67 -8.86
CA ILE A 124 4.82 -16.92 -7.43
C ILE A 124 3.37 -17.32 -7.19
N TYR A 125 2.43 -16.61 -7.82
CA TYR A 125 1.01 -16.88 -7.66
C TYR A 125 0.59 -18.24 -8.21
N LEU A 126 0.99 -18.56 -9.44
CA LEU A 126 0.71 -19.86 -10.05
C LEU A 126 1.31 -21.01 -9.23
N THR A 127 2.53 -20.82 -8.73
CA THR A 127 3.18 -21.79 -7.84
C THR A 127 2.36 -21.99 -6.55
N PHE A 128 1.81 -20.91 -5.98
CA PHE A 128 0.97 -21.00 -4.79
C PHE A 128 -0.35 -21.75 -5.06
N VAL A 129 -1.01 -21.50 -6.21
CA VAL A 129 -2.23 -22.23 -6.59
C VAL A 129 -1.95 -23.73 -6.70
N ILE A 130 -0.82 -24.12 -7.30
CA ILE A 130 -0.40 -25.52 -7.42
C ILE A 130 -0.11 -26.11 -6.04
N LEU A 131 0.74 -25.46 -5.23
CA LEU A 131 1.08 -25.94 -3.89
C LEU A 131 -0.15 -26.07 -3.00
N TYR A 132 -1.10 -25.14 -3.12
CA TYR A 132 -2.36 -25.19 -2.40
C TYR A 132 -3.19 -26.42 -2.79
N TYR A 133 -3.29 -26.71 -4.08
CA TYR A 133 -3.97 -27.91 -4.56
C TYR A 133 -3.35 -29.19 -3.99
N GLU A 134 -2.02 -29.27 -3.93
CA GLU A 134 -1.30 -30.41 -3.33
C GLU A 134 -1.60 -30.61 -1.83
N THR A 135 -1.91 -29.53 -1.09
CA THR A 135 -2.28 -29.65 0.34
C THR A 135 -3.60 -30.39 0.57
N GLN A 136 -4.45 -30.53 -0.46
CA GLN A 136 -5.65 -31.37 -0.37
C GLN A 136 -5.30 -32.87 -0.24
N TYR A 137 -4.18 -33.29 -0.84
CA TYR A 137 -3.68 -34.67 -0.78
C TYR A 137 -2.70 -34.90 0.37
N LEU A 138 -1.90 -33.88 0.71
CA LEU A 138 -0.88 -33.92 1.76
C LEU A 138 -1.05 -32.76 2.76
N PRO A 139 -2.03 -32.83 3.69
CA PRO A 139 -2.33 -31.74 4.61
C PRO A 139 -1.17 -31.34 5.54
N THR A 140 -0.24 -32.27 5.81
CA THR A 140 0.96 -32.03 6.61
C THR A 140 1.90 -30.99 6.01
N LEU A 141 1.80 -30.71 4.70
CA LEU A 141 2.59 -29.69 4.01
C LEU A 141 2.05 -28.26 4.21
N LEU A 142 0.82 -28.10 4.71
CA LEU A 142 0.17 -26.79 4.82
C LEU A 142 1.03 -25.73 5.55
N PRO A 143 1.69 -26.01 6.70
CA PRO A 143 2.54 -25.02 7.36
C PRO A 143 3.74 -24.60 6.48
N ALA A 144 4.34 -25.55 5.75
CA ALA A 144 5.44 -25.26 4.85
C ALA A 144 4.97 -24.40 3.67
N VAL A 145 3.79 -24.67 3.11
CA VAL A 145 3.19 -23.86 2.04
C VAL A 145 2.91 -22.43 2.50
N ILE A 146 2.44 -22.23 3.74
CA ILE A 146 2.24 -20.89 4.32
C ILE A 146 3.58 -20.15 4.45
N LEU A 147 4.63 -20.81 4.94
CA LEU A 147 5.97 -20.20 5.04
C LEU A 147 6.52 -19.80 3.67
N VAL A 148 6.38 -20.69 2.67
CA VAL A 148 6.77 -20.41 1.29
C VAL A 148 5.97 -19.25 0.72
N PHE A 149 4.66 -19.17 1.00
CA PHE A 149 3.82 -18.05 0.57
C PHE A 149 4.34 -16.71 1.07
N PHE A 150 4.59 -16.57 2.38
CA PHE A 150 5.11 -15.31 2.92
C PHE A 150 6.53 -15.01 2.44
N GLY A 151 7.40 -16.02 2.39
CA GLY A 151 8.78 -15.86 1.92
C GLY A 151 8.89 -15.48 0.45
N ALA A 152 8.05 -16.06 -0.41
CA ALA A 152 8.06 -15.83 -1.85
C ALA A 152 7.64 -14.41 -2.24
N ASN A 153 6.99 -13.65 -1.35
CA ASN A 153 6.66 -12.24 -1.59
C ASN A 153 7.86 -11.28 -1.35
N LEU A 154 8.94 -11.75 -0.71
CA LEU A 154 10.13 -10.92 -0.46
C LEU A 154 10.91 -10.59 -1.74
N PRO A 155 11.22 -11.54 -2.65
CA PRO A 155 11.93 -11.24 -3.90
C PRO A 155 11.34 -10.08 -4.74
N PRO A 156 10.03 -10.04 -5.07
CA PRO A 156 9.48 -8.91 -5.82
C PRO A 156 9.54 -7.59 -5.05
N ALA A 157 9.37 -7.61 -3.72
CA ALA A 157 9.49 -6.43 -2.88
C ALA A 157 10.94 -5.89 -2.85
N LEU A 158 11.93 -6.78 -2.73
CA LEU A 158 13.35 -6.43 -2.77
C LEU A 158 13.76 -5.93 -4.16
N TYR A 159 13.28 -6.56 -5.22
CA TYR A 159 13.50 -6.12 -6.59
C TYR A 159 12.99 -4.68 -6.79
N LEU A 160 11.81 -4.36 -6.25
CA LEU A 160 11.24 -3.01 -6.26
C LEU A 160 12.04 -2.02 -5.44
N PHE A 161 12.44 -2.42 -4.24
CA PHE A 161 13.25 -1.59 -3.38
C PHE A 161 14.58 -1.20 -4.04
N ILE A 162 15.27 -2.17 -4.66
CA ILE A 162 16.54 -1.95 -5.35
C ILE A 162 16.35 -1.02 -6.55
N TYR A 163 15.29 -1.23 -7.35
CA TYR A 163 14.99 -0.38 -8.48
C TYR A 163 14.70 1.06 -8.08
N LEU A 164 13.85 1.25 -7.08
CA LEU A 164 13.50 2.57 -6.55
C LEU A 164 14.72 3.28 -5.99
N LYS A 165 15.58 2.58 -5.23
CA LYS A 165 16.82 3.16 -4.69
C LYS A 165 17.78 3.59 -5.81
N LYS A 166 17.93 2.76 -6.85
CA LYS A 166 18.85 3.05 -7.96
C LYS A 166 18.38 4.21 -8.85
N HIS A 167 17.07 4.39 -8.99
CA HIS A 167 16.47 5.41 -9.85
C HIS A 167 15.76 6.51 -9.05
N TYR A 168 16.06 6.61 -7.76
CA TYR A 168 15.62 7.72 -6.94
C TYR A 168 16.38 8.96 -7.41
N ILE A 169 15.68 9.81 -8.15
CA ILE A 169 16.19 11.13 -8.48
C ILE A 169 15.85 11.99 -7.26
N PRO A 170 16.84 12.40 -6.44
CA PRO A 170 16.58 13.38 -5.42
C PRO A 170 15.99 14.60 -6.14
N PRO A 171 14.86 15.14 -5.67
CA PRO A 171 14.25 16.29 -6.30
C PRO A 171 15.31 17.41 -6.41
N PRO A 172 15.31 18.15 -7.53
CA PRO A 172 16.39 19.07 -7.86
C PRO A 172 16.71 19.94 -6.65
N VAL A 173 17.97 19.90 -6.22
CA VAL A 173 18.48 20.85 -5.25
C VAL A 173 18.43 22.19 -5.98
N ALA A 174 17.59 23.11 -5.51
CA ALA A 174 17.53 24.47 -6.05
C ALA A 174 18.96 24.97 -6.21
N LYS A 175 19.35 25.33 -7.44
CA LYS A 175 20.72 25.77 -7.78
C LYS A 175 21.16 26.95 -6.91
N ASP A 176 20.19 27.68 -6.37
CA ASP A 176 20.34 28.58 -5.24
C ASP A 176 19.12 28.44 -4.32
N LEU A 177 19.27 27.70 -3.21
CA LEU A 177 18.20 27.52 -2.22
C LEU A 177 17.73 28.87 -1.65
N ASN A 178 18.61 29.87 -1.59
CA ASN A 178 18.24 31.18 -1.06
C ASN A 178 17.35 31.94 -2.05
N GLU A 179 17.63 31.84 -3.35
CA GLU A 179 16.80 32.48 -4.38
C GLU A 179 15.43 31.80 -4.49
N ALA A 180 15.39 30.46 -4.48
CA ALA A 180 14.14 29.70 -4.43
C ALA A 180 13.33 30.00 -3.16
N MET A 181 13.98 30.10 -2.00
CA MET A 181 13.32 30.45 -0.73
C MET A 181 12.77 31.88 -0.77
N LYS A 182 13.49 32.82 -1.38
CA LYS A 182 13.04 34.19 -1.54
C LYS A 182 11.80 34.28 -2.43
N GLN A 183 11.82 33.65 -3.60
CA GLN A 183 10.65 33.61 -4.50
C GLN A 183 9.45 32.91 -3.85
N PHE A 184 9.72 31.82 -3.12
CA PHE A 184 8.70 31.09 -2.36
C PHE A 184 8.07 31.98 -1.28
N ALA A 185 8.91 32.68 -0.51
CA ALA A 185 8.46 33.53 0.58
C ALA A 185 7.65 34.72 0.07
N GLU A 186 8.05 35.33 -1.05
CA GLU A 186 7.32 36.40 -1.72
C GLU A 186 5.96 35.91 -2.23
N LYS A 187 5.90 34.75 -2.90
CA LYS A 187 4.64 34.25 -3.46
C LYS A 187 3.60 33.84 -2.42
N TYR A 188 4.04 33.27 -1.30
CA TYR A 188 3.14 32.75 -0.25
C TYR A 188 3.07 33.64 0.99
N GLU A 189 3.61 34.87 0.91
CA GLU A 189 3.63 35.85 2.01
C GLU A 189 4.16 35.24 3.32
N ILE A 190 5.26 34.49 3.21
CA ILE A 190 5.89 33.82 4.34
C ILE A 190 6.65 34.87 5.17
N SER A 191 6.38 34.88 6.48
CA SER A 191 7.09 35.75 7.41
C SER A 191 8.50 35.22 7.69
N LYS A 192 9.42 36.10 8.13
CA LYS A 192 10.79 35.70 8.49
C LYS A 192 10.85 34.54 9.50
N ARG A 193 9.93 34.52 10.48
CA ARG A 193 9.85 33.43 11.47
C ARG A 193 9.36 32.12 10.85
N GLU A 194 8.40 32.18 9.93
CA GLU A 194 7.97 31.00 9.19
C GLU A 194 9.09 30.50 8.27
N GLU A 195 9.86 31.40 7.64
CA GLU A 195 11.02 31.04 6.83
C GLU A 195 12.10 30.31 7.64
N GLU A 196 12.44 30.80 8.84
CA GLU A 196 13.36 30.10 9.76
C GLU A 196 12.87 28.67 10.07
N VAL A 197 11.57 28.50 10.33
CA VAL A 197 10.96 27.19 10.56
C VAL A 197 11.05 26.32 9.30
N ILE A 198 10.75 26.87 8.11
CA ILE A 198 10.83 26.16 6.83
C ILE A 198 12.26 25.68 6.54
N GLN A 199 13.27 26.52 6.78
CA GLN A 199 14.68 26.14 6.60
C GLN A 199 15.03 24.93 7.47
N LYS A 200 14.63 24.92 8.74
CA LYS A 200 14.86 23.75 9.63
C LYS A 200 14.07 22.51 9.20
N ILE A 201 12.88 22.68 8.61
CA ILE A 201 12.13 21.57 8.01
C ILE A 201 12.89 20.99 6.80
N CYS A 202 13.46 21.83 5.95
CA CYS A 202 14.27 21.45 4.80
C CYS A 202 15.58 20.75 5.20
N GLU A 203 16.15 21.10 6.34
CA GLU A 203 17.28 20.39 6.98
C GLU A 203 16.89 18.99 7.52
N GLY A 204 15.60 18.64 7.51
CA GLY A 204 15.11 17.34 7.99
C GLY A 204 14.82 17.27 9.48
N LYS A 205 14.90 18.38 10.21
CA LYS A 205 14.69 18.42 11.67
C LYS A 205 13.25 18.07 12.07
N SER A 206 13.09 17.41 13.20
CA SER A 206 11.82 17.18 13.89
C SER A 206 11.34 18.44 14.59
N ASN A 207 10.04 18.53 14.89
CA ASN A 207 9.48 19.72 15.57
C ASN A 207 10.17 19.99 16.92
N LYS A 208 10.66 18.95 17.61
CA LYS A 208 11.43 19.08 18.85
C LYS A 208 12.78 19.73 18.59
N GLU A 209 13.54 19.23 17.61
CA GLU A 209 14.83 19.82 17.23
C GLU A 209 14.68 21.25 16.69
N ILE A 210 13.58 21.56 16.00
CA ILE A 210 13.27 22.94 15.56
C ILE A 210 13.01 23.83 16.78
N SER A 211 12.24 23.34 17.76
CA SER A 211 11.92 24.09 18.97
C SER A 211 13.17 24.44 19.77
N GLU A 212 14.11 23.48 19.87
CA GLU A 212 15.41 23.66 20.51
C GLU A 212 16.30 24.63 19.70
N ALA A 213 16.36 24.46 18.36
CA ALA A 213 17.21 25.28 17.51
C ALA A 213 16.75 26.74 17.40
N LEU A 214 15.46 27.02 17.50
CA LEU A 214 14.88 28.37 17.40
C LEU A 214 14.52 28.97 18.77
N PHE A 215 14.80 28.26 19.87
CA PHE A 215 14.48 28.67 21.24
C PHE A 215 13.00 29.07 21.43
N ILE A 216 12.09 28.28 20.85
CA ILE A 216 10.63 28.46 20.97
C ILE A 216 9.97 27.17 21.46
N SER A 217 8.73 27.26 21.95
CA SER A 217 8.03 26.06 22.41
C SER A 217 7.68 25.11 21.26
N LEU A 218 7.57 23.81 21.56
CA LEU A 218 7.10 22.81 20.60
C LEU A 218 5.71 23.15 20.03
N GLN A 219 4.84 23.76 20.84
CA GLN A 219 3.53 24.21 20.39
C GLN A 219 3.65 25.36 19.37
N THR A 220 4.52 26.33 19.64
CA THR A 220 4.80 27.44 18.73
C THR A 220 5.31 26.95 17.38
N VAL A 221 6.19 25.93 17.36
CA VAL A 221 6.62 25.28 16.09
C VAL A 221 5.43 24.68 15.35
N LYS A 222 4.55 23.96 16.03
CA LYS A 222 3.35 23.38 15.41
C LYS A 222 2.43 24.46 14.83
N ASP A 223 2.26 25.56 15.55
CA ASP A 223 1.44 26.68 15.10
C ASP A 223 2.04 27.36 13.85
N HIS A 224 3.36 27.55 13.80
CA HIS A 224 4.04 28.03 12.60
C HIS A 224 3.85 27.07 11.43
N ILE A 225 4.08 25.76 11.61
CA ILE A 225 3.90 24.74 10.57
C ILE A 225 2.46 24.75 10.05
N TYR A 226 1.48 24.83 10.95
CA TYR A 226 0.08 24.91 10.58
C TYR A 226 -0.22 26.13 9.71
N ARG A 227 0.26 27.32 10.10
CA ARG A 227 0.08 28.55 9.31
C ARG A 227 0.77 28.46 7.94
N ILE A 228 1.98 27.89 7.90
CA ILE A 228 2.69 27.63 6.63
C ILE A 228 1.85 26.73 5.71
N PHE A 229 1.27 25.65 6.25
CA PHE A 229 0.41 24.74 5.46
C PHE A 229 -0.84 25.43 4.94
N ILE A 230 -1.46 26.31 5.74
CA ILE A 230 -2.60 27.12 5.29
C ILE A 230 -2.18 28.08 4.17
N LYS A 231 -1.07 28.81 4.32
CA LYS A 231 -0.57 29.77 3.30
C LYS A 231 -0.19 29.10 1.98
N THR A 232 0.39 27.91 2.05
CA THR A 232 0.95 27.20 0.88
C THR A 232 -0.02 26.19 0.27
N GLY A 233 -1.11 25.85 0.96
CA GLY A 233 -2.10 24.85 0.55
C GLY A 233 -1.61 23.39 0.62
N VAL A 234 -0.41 23.15 1.15
CA VAL A 234 0.16 21.80 1.30
C VAL A 234 -0.36 21.13 2.57
N LYS A 235 -0.39 19.80 2.58
CA LYS A 235 -0.97 19.01 3.70
C LYS A 235 0.07 18.41 4.64
N ASN A 236 1.34 18.37 4.21
CA ASN A 236 2.40 17.77 5.00
C ASN A 236 3.77 18.35 4.64
N ARG A 237 4.75 18.10 5.51
CA ARG A 237 6.12 18.61 5.36
C ARG A 237 6.80 18.16 4.06
N ILE A 238 6.49 16.96 3.55
CA ILE A 238 7.09 16.44 2.32
C ILE A 238 6.59 17.26 1.13
N GLN A 239 5.27 17.51 1.06
CA GLN A 239 4.68 18.38 0.05
C GLN A 239 5.24 19.80 0.12
N LEU A 240 5.43 20.35 1.33
CA LEU A 240 6.09 21.65 1.52
C LEU A 240 7.50 21.66 0.93
N THR A 241 8.34 20.69 1.30
CA THR A 241 9.72 20.61 0.78
C THR A 241 9.77 20.41 -0.73
N ASN A 242 8.80 19.70 -1.31
CA ASN A 242 8.72 19.52 -2.75
C ASN A 242 8.22 20.79 -3.47
N LEU A 243 7.29 21.54 -2.86
CA LEU A 243 6.80 22.80 -3.40
C LEU A 243 7.88 23.87 -3.43
N ILE A 244 8.71 23.98 -2.40
CA ILE A 244 9.83 24.95 -2.38
C ILE A 244 10.80 24.69 -3.53
N ARG A 245 11.02 23.42 -3.87
CA ARG A 245 11.92 23.01 -4.98
C ARG A 245 11.36 23.30 -6.38
N THR A 246 10.12 23.79 -6.51
CA THR A 246 9.55 24.20 -7.80
C THR A 246 9.82 25.67 -8.15
N PHE A 247 10.46 26.41 -7.24
CA PHE A 247 10.96 27.77 -7.42
C PHE A 247 12.44 27.70 -7.77
#